data_AF-A0A165H7D3-F1
#
_entry.id   AF-A0A165H7D3-F1
#
_cell.length_a   1.000
_cell.length_b   1.000
_cell.length_c   1.000
_cell.angle_alpha   90.00
_cell.angle_beta   90.00
_cell.angle_gamma   90.00
#
_symmetry.space_group_name_H-M   'P 1'
#
loop_
_entity.id
_entity.type
_entity.pdbx_description
1 polymer ?
#
loop_
_entity_poly.entity_id
_entity_poly.type
_entity_poly.pdbx_seq_one_letter_code
_entity_poly.pdbx_strand_id
1 'polypeptide(L)'
;MAANVIEDKEAKPQKTFEERLRAVNEVLEKKRKKGAVAREFGVHPNTLKNWLDAYEESGEEGLIPKKRGRQPKSPGIDPNRRLRELEREVRRLREENDILKKFTSMVDIKKTERFDAIHEMKDEHKVRRLCMTLDVSESGYYNYVNRPENKLSERDREDISLIRHLMEQEDVLDPDWILLELRKAGRTINRRRLLRLLDQIDEVEVLEIEEDEYSEEKEAVGAK
;
A
#
# COMPACT_ATOMS: atom_id res chain seq x y z
N MET A 1 -2.02 52.66 -7.15
CA MET A 1 -3.34 51.99 -7.11
C MET A 1 -3.70 51.57 -8.53
N ALA A 2 -3.50 50.30 -8.88
CA ALA A 2 -3.92 49.77 -10.19
C ALA A 2 -5.23 48.99 -9.96
N ALA A 3 -6.34 49.56 -10.43
CA ALA A 3 -7.64 48.91 -10.40
C ALA A 3 -7.68 47.83 -11.48
N ASN A 4 -7.62 46.55 -11.07
CA ASN A 4 -7.93 45.44 -11.95
C ASN A 4 -9.44 45.42 -12.20
N VAL A 5 -9.85 45.78 -13.41
CA VAL A 5 -11.20 45.58 -13.92
C VAL A 5 -11.40 44.07 -14.10
N ILE A 6 -12.22 43.48 -13.23
CA ILE A 6 -12.68 42.10 -13.38
C ILE A 6 -13.71 42.13 -14.51
N GLU A 7 -13.32 41.73 -15.72
CA GLU A 7 -14.26 41.44 -16.79
C GLU A 7 -15.11 40.23 -16.37
N ASP A 8 -16.40 40.47 -16.10
CA ASP A 8 -17.40 39.43 -15.93
C ASP A 8 -17.48 38.59 -17.22
N LYS A 9 -16.86 37.41 -17.20
CA LYS A 9 -16.96 36.43 -18.28
C LYS A 9 -18.36 35.82 -18.29
N GLU A 10 -19.27 36.41 -19.05
CA GLU A 10 -20.58 35.83 -19.33
C GLU A 10 -20.44 34.39 -19.85
N ALA A 11 -21.21 33.46 -19.25
CA ALA A 11 -21.18 32.06 -19.63
C ALA A 11 -21.71 31.90 -21.06
N LYS A 12 -20.89 31.36 -21.98
CA LYS A 12 -21.30 31.11 -23.37
C LYS A 12 -22.64 30.34 -23.41
N PRO A 13 -23.66 30.83 -24.14
CA PRO A 13 -24.97 30.20 -24.20
C PRO A 13 -24.86 28.78 -24.79
N GLN A 14 -25.68 27.86 -24.29
CA GLN A 14 -25.70 26.50 -24.82
C GLN A 14 -26.23 26.50 -26.25
N LYS A 15 -25.60 25.70 -27.09
CA LYS A 15 -26.08 25.44 -28.45
C LYS A 15 -27.40 24.68 -28.41
N THR A 16 -28.36 25.15 -29.20
CA THR A 16 -29.71 24.58 -29.31
C THR A 16 -29.66 23.18 -29.92
N PHE A 17 -30.75 22.42 -29.80
CA PHE A 17 -30.89 21.12 -30.43
C PHE A 17 -30.64 21.20 -31.95
N GLU A 18 -31.26 22.19 -32.59
CA GLU A 18 -31.12 22.40 -34.04
C GLU A 18 -29.70 22.70 -34.47
N GLU A 19 -28.97 23.54 -33.71
CA GLU A 19 -27.56 23.85 -34.00
C GLU A 19 -26.67 22.59 -33.86
N ARG A 20 -26.95 21.73 -32.88
CA ARG A 20 -26.22 20.47 -32.67
C ARG A 20 -26.49 19.48 -33.79
N LEU A 21 -27.75 19.32 -34.19
CA LEU A 21 -28.15 18.44 -35.28
C LEU A 21 -27.52 18.86 -36.60
N ARG A 22 -27.51 20.17 -36.90
CA ARG A 22 -26.81 20.71 -38.08
C ARG A 22 -25.32 20.40 -38.04
N ALA A 23 -24.65 20.64 -36.91
CA ALA A 23 -23.22 20.37 -36.78
C ALA A 23 -22.87 18.88 -36.96
N VAL A 24 -23.73 17.97 -36.49
CA VAL A 24 -23.58 16.53 -36.66
C VAL A 24 -23.80 16.12 -38.12
N ASN A 25 -24.84 16.63 -38.78
CA ASN A 25 -25.11 16.33 -40.19
C ASN A 25 -24.02 16.85 -41.14
N GLU A 26 -23.42 18.01 -40.85
CA GLU A 26 -22.25 18.52 -41.60
C GLU A 26 -21.04 17.56 -41.56
N VAL A 27 -20.88 16.80 -40.48
CA VAL A 27 -19.81 15.81 -40.35
C VAL A 27 -20.21 14.47 -40.97
N LEU A 28 -21.43 13.99 -40.72
CA LEU A 28 -21.88 12.66 -41.15
C LEU A 28 -22.27 12.62 -42.63
N GLU A 29 -23.09 13.56 -43.09
CA GLU A 29 -23.60 13.58 -44.47
C GLU A 29 -22.60 14.24 -45.43
N LYS A 30 -22.06 15.40 -45.04
CA LYS A 30 -21.13 16.18 -45.89
C LYS A 30 -19.66 15.80 -45.70
N LYS A 31 -19.36 14.81 -44.85
CA LYS A 31 -18.01 14.26 -44.57
C LYS A 31 -16.95 15.33 -44.26
N ARG A 32 -17.34 16.46 -43.67
CA ARG A 32 -16.42 17.56 -43.34
C ARG A 32 -15.57 17.20 -42.12
N LYS A 33 -14.35 17.74 -42.07
CA LYS A 33 -13.44 17.52 -40.94
C LYS A 33 -14.03 18.10 -39.65
N LYS A 34 -14.13 17.26 -38.59
CA LYS A 34 -14.66 17.62 -37.26
C LYS A 34 -14.10 18.95 -36.72
N GLY A 35 -12.79 19.16 -36.85
CA GLY A 35 -12.12 20.38 -36.37
C GLY A 35 -12.54 21.66 -37.10
N ALA A 36 -12.92 21.58 -38.37
CA ALA A 36 -13.41 22.75 -39.12
C ALA A 36 -14.86 23.09 -38.72
N VAL A 37 -15.72 22.07 -38.63
CA VAL A 37 -17.12 22.22 -38.20
C VAL A 37 -17.18 22.73 -36.76
N ALA A 38 -16.35 22.23 -35.85
CA ALA A 38 -16.32 22.70 -34.46
C ALA A 38 -16.01 24.22 -34.37
N ARG A 39 -15.07 24.72 -35.19
CA ARG A 39 -14.75 26.15 -35.23
C ARG A 39 -15.89 26.99 -35.80
N GLU A 40 -16.53 26.53 -36.87
CA GLU A 40 -17.67 27.21 -37.50
C GLU A 40 -18.84 27.38 -36.54
N PHE A 41 -19.13 26.34 -35.75
CA PHE A 41 -20.20 26.36 -34.75
C PHE A 41 -19.76 26.95 -33.39
N GLY A 42 -18.51 27.42 -33.26
CA GLY A 42 -18.00 28.07 -32.05
C GLY A 42 -17.84 27.14 -30.84
N VAL A 43 -17.65 25.84 -31.05
CA VAL A 43 -17.52 24.81 -30.00
C VAL A 43 -16.15 24.16 -30.00
N HIS A 44 -15.76 23.57 -28.86
CA HIS A 44 -14.53 22.82 -28.78
C HIS A 44 -14.64 21.52 -29.60
N PRO A 45 -13.59 21.05 -30.30
CA PRO A 45 -13.64 19.81 -31.08
C PRO A 45 -14.12 18.58 -30.27
N ASN A 46 -13.76 18.52 -28.99
CA ASN A 46 -14.22 17.46 -28.09
C ASN A 46 -15.73 17.54 -27.81
N THR A 47 -16.33 18.74 -27.81
CA THR A 47 -17.78 18.92 -27.66
C THR A 47 -18.51 18.37 -28.88
N LEU A 48 -18.01 18.65 -30.09
CA LEU A 48 -18.58 18.10 -31.32
C LEU A 48 -18.41 16.57 -31.39
N LYS A 49 -17.27 16.04 -30.92
CA LYS A 49 -17.07 14.59 -30.78
C LYS A 49 -18.15 13.97 -29.89
N ASN A 50 -18.37 14.52 -28.70
CA ASN A 50 -19.39 14.01 -27.79
C ASN A 50 -20.80 14.05 -28.37
N TRP A 51 -21.11 15.02 -29.24
CA TRP A 51 -22.41 15.05 -29.94
C TRP A 51 -22.52 13.96 -31.00
N LEU A 52 -21.45 13.67 -31.73
CA LEU A 52 -21.42 12.56 -32.69
C LEU A 52 -21.60 11.22 -31.97
N ASP A 53 -20.87 11.00 -30.88
CA ASP A 53 -20.94 9.77 -30.09
C ASP A 53 -22.36 9.59 -29.51
N ALA A 54 -22.98 10.67 -29.01
CA ALA A 54 -24.36 10.64 -28.50
C ALA A 54 -25.41 10.40 -29.61
N TYR A 55 -25.16 10.90 -30.83
CA TYR A 55 -26.03 10.66 -31.98
C TYR A 55 -25.92 9.22 -32.49
N GLU A 56 -24.72 8.63 -32.43
CA GLU A 56 -24.51 7.22 -32.79
C GLU A 56 -25.19 6.27 -31.80
N GLU A 57 -25.17 6.61 -30.50
CA GLU A 57 -25.76 5.78 -29.44
C GLU A 57 -27.30 5.92 -29.34
N SER A 58 -27.84 7.12 -29.54
CA SER A 58 -29.26 7.42 -29.25
C SER A 58 -29.97 8.26 -30.30
N GLY A 59 -29.38 8.44 -31.49
CA GLY A 59 -29.96 9.24 -32.56
C GLY A 59 -30.17 10.70 -32.18
N GLU A 60 -31.23 11.31 -32.73
CA GLU A 60 -31.57 12.71 -32.47
C GLU A 60 -31.82 12.99 -30.97
N GLU A 61 -32.37 12.03 -30.21
CA GLU A 61 -32.61 12.20 -28.78
C GLU A 61 -31.32 12.48 -27.99
N GLY A 62 -30.19 11.94 -28.44
CA GLY A 62 -28.87 12.18 -27.85
C GLY A 62 -28.38 13.63 -27.96
N LEU A 63 -28.95 14.43 -28.88
CA LEU A 63 -28.54 15.82 -29.13
C LEU A 63 -29.33 16.84 -28.31
N ILE A 64 -30.41 16.43 -27.64
CA ILE A 64 -31.25 17.33 -26.85
C ILE A 64 -30.41 17.98 -25.73
N PRO A 65 -30.30 19.33 -25.69
CA PRO A 65 -29.54 20.03 -24.66
C PRO A 65 -30.05 19.72 -23.25
N LYS A 66 -29.30 18.91 -22.49
CA LYS A 66 -29.57 18.68 -21.08
C LYS A 66 -29.30 19.97 -20.29
N LYS A 67 -30.23 20.35 -19.39
CA LYS A 67 -30.06 21.53 -18.54
C LYS A 67 -28.73 21.44 -17.79
N ARG A 68 -27.88 22.48 -17.91
CA ARG A 68 -26.66 22.60 -17.10
C ARG A 68 -27.10 22.86 -15.66
N GLY A 69 -26.93 21.85 -14.82
CA GLY A 69 -27.11 21.94 -13.39
C GLY A 69 -26.18 20.95 -12.71
N ARG A 70 -25.61 21.36 -11.57
CA ARG A 70 -25.06 20.42 -10.62
C ARG A 70 -26.17 19.43 -10.29
N GLN A 71 -25.95 18.14 -10.49
CA GLN A 71 -26.86 17.11 -9.99
C GLN A 71 -27.19 17.47 -8.52
N PRO A 72 -28.48 17.53 -8.12
CA PRO A 72 -28.82 17.83 -6.74
C PRO A 72 -28.06 16.86 -5.83
N LYS A 73 -27.36 17.37 -4.81
CA LYS A 73 -26.83 16.55 -3.71
C LYS A 73 -27.98 16.06 -2.80
N SER A 74 -29.11 15.63 -3.38
CA SER A 74 -30.20 15.08 -2.59
C SER A 74 -29.91 13.61 -2.34
N PRO A 75 -29.95 13.12 -1.09
CA PRO A 75 -29.65 11.72 -0.77
C PRO A 75 -30.62 10.67 -1.36
N GLY A 76 -31.67 11.08 -2.08
CA GLY A 76 -32.68 10.18 -2.63
C GLY A 76 -32.64 10.13 -4.15
N ILE A 77 -32.64 8.89 -4.67
CA ILE A 77 -32.88 8.51 -6.07
C ILE A 77 -31.68 8.68 -7.00
N ASP A 78 -30.58 8.03 -6.63
CA ASP A 78 -29.83 7.29 -7.63
C ASP A 78 -30.17 5.82 -7.40
N PRO A 79 -30.97 5.18 -8.29
CA PRO A 79 -31.45 3.81 -8.08
C PRO A 79 -30.29 2.82 -7.93
N ASN A 80 -29.12 3.17 -8.45
CA ASN A 80 -27.92 2.36 -8.38
C ASN A 80 -26.92 2.88 -7.33
N ARG A 81 -27.18 3.97 -6.60
CA ARG A 81 -26.23 4.47 -5.59
C ARG A 81 -26.12 3.50 -4.42
N ARG A 82 -27.25 3.02 -3.92
CA ARG A 82 -27.25 2.01 -2.86
C ARG A 82 -26.60 0.73 -3.35
N LEU A 83 -26.88 0.33 -4.59
CA LEU A 83 -26.23 -0.81 -5.25
C LEU A 83 -24.71 -0.64 -5.31
N ARG A 84 -24.21 0.50 -5.82
CA ARG A 84 -22.77 0.80 -5.89
C ARG A 84 -22.11 0.95 -4.52
N GLU A 85 -22.85 1.43 -3.51
CA GLU A 85 -22.38 1.47 -2.13
C GLU A 85 -22.23 0.05 -1.56
N LEU A 86 -23.24 -0.81 -1.77
CA LEU A 86 -23.19 -2.21 -1.37
C LEU A 86 -22.12 -2.99 -2.12
N GLU A 87 -21.96 -2.80 -3.43
CA GLU A 87 -20.91 -3.43 -4.22
C GLU A 87 -19.52 -3.03 -3.74
N ARG A 88 -19.34 -1.76 -3.38
CA ARG A 88 -18.10 -1.28 -2.76
C ARG A 88 -17.86 -1.93 -1.40
N GLU A 89 -18.90 -2.03 -0.57
CA GLU A 89 -18.79 -2.64 0.75
C GLU A 89 -18.54 -4.15 0.66
N VAL A 90 -19.23 -4.87 -0.23
CA VAL A 90 -18.98 -6.30 -0.48
C VAL A 90 -17.57 -6.52 -0.99
N ARG A 91 -17.08 -5.68 -1.91
CA ARG A 91 -15.69 -5.76 -2.36
C ARG A 91 -14.71 -5.54 -1.20
N ARG A 92 -14.98 -4.54 -0.36
CA ARG A 92 -14.18 -4.24 0.82
C ARG A 92 -14.17 -5.41 1.81
N LEU A 93 -15.34 -5.91 2.20
CA LEU A 93 -15.50 -7.00 3.16
C LEU A 93 -14.89 -8.30 2.64
N ARG A 94 -15.02 -8.60 1.35
CA ARG A 94 -14.35 -9.77 0.74
C ARG A 94 -12.85 -9.66 0.87
N GLU A 95 -12.30 -8.50 0.53
CA GLU A 95 -10.86 -8.29 0.63
C GLU A 95 -10.36 -8.34 2.09
N GLU A 96 -11.09 -7.75 3.04
CA GLU A 96 -10.77 -7.87 4.47
C GLU A 96 -10.86 -9.33 4.95
N ASN A 97 -11.83 -10.10 4.47
CA ASN A 97 -11.99 -11.51 4.81
C ASN A 97 -10.88 -12.38 4.21
N ASP A 98 -10.46 -12.10 2.98
CA ASP A 98 -9.37 -12.80 2.31
C ASP A 98 -8.03 -12.54 3.01
N ILE A 99 -7.81 -11.30 3.44
CA ILE A 99 -6.71 -10.95 4.33
C ILE A 99 -6.85 -11.78 5.60
N LEU A 100 -7.89 -11.57 6.42
CA LEU A 100 -8.06 -12.22 7.73
C LEU A 100 -7.98 -13.75 7.70
N LYS A 101 -8.52 -14.42 6.68
CA LYS A 101 -8.44 -15.89 6.53
C LYS A 101 -7.00 -16.40 6.49
N LYS A 102 -6.09 -15.64 5.89
CA LYS A 102 -4.65 -15.97 5.89
C LYS A 102 -4.02 -15.79 7.28
N PHE A 103 -4.58 -14.95 8.17
CA PHE A 103 -4.07 -14.68 9.52
C PHE A 103 -4.74 -15.49 10.63
N THR A 104 -5.98 -15.96 10.44
CA THR A 104 -6.79 -16.62 11.49
C THR A 104 -6.21 -17.93 12.02
N SER A 105 -5.19 -18.50 11.39
CA SER A 105 -4.45 -19.66 11.92
C SER A 105 -3.53 -19.31 13.11
N MET A 106 -3.36 -18.03 13.45
CA MET A 106 -2.43 -17.57 14.49
C MET A 106 -3.16 -16.66 15.50
N VAL A 107 -3.50 -17.20 16.68
CA VAL A 107 -4.43 -16.57 17.65
C VAL A 107 -3.73 -15.60 18.62
N ASP A 108 -2.40 -15.63 18.75
CA ASP A 108 -1.62 -14.76 19.65
C ASP A 108 -0.37 -14.19 18.96
N ILE A 109 -0.59 -13.36 17.94
CA ILE A 109 0.48 -12.85 17.07
C ILE A 109 1.23 -11.69 17.75
N LYS A 110 2.56 -11.82 17.91
CA LYS A 110 3.42 -10.71 18.34
C LYS A 110 3.33 -9.57 17.32
N LYS A 111 3.50 -8.32 17.76
CA LYS A 111 3.42 -7.15 16.85
C LYS A 111 4.40 -7.23 15.65
N THR A 112 5.53 -7.91 15.82
CA THR A 112 6.52 -8.18 14.76
C THR A 112 5.97 -9.10 13.68
N GLU A 113 5.36 -10.21 14.08
CA GLU A 113 4.75 -11.20 13.17
C GLU A 113 3.60 -10.58 12.33
N ARG A 114 2.87 -9.60 12.89
CA ARG A 114 1.90 -8.82 12.09
C ARG A 114 2.57 -8.06 10.96
N PHE A 115 3.75 -7.49 11.19
CA PHE A 115 4.48 -6.77 10.14
C PHE A 115 5.14 -7.71 9.13
N ASP A 116 5.57 -8.90 9.56
CA ASP A 116 6.07 -9.95 8.65
C ASP A 116 5.01 -10.36 7.65
N ALA A 117 3.81 -10.66 8.13
CA ALA A 117 2.71 -11.06 7.27
C ALA A 117 2.19 -9.89 6.39
N ILE A 118 2.30 -8.62 6.83
CA ILE A 118 2.10 -7.47 5.93
C ILE A 118 3.16 -7.45 4.84
N HIS A 119 4.41 -7.77 5.17
CA HIS A 119 5.52 -7.77 4.21
C HIS A 119 5.35 -8.85 3.14
N GLU A 120 4.86 -10.03 3.51
CA GLU A 120 4.54 -11.12 2.58
C GLU A 120 3.42 -10.74 1.61
N MET A 121 2.37 -10.07 2.10
CA MET A 121 1.19 -9.73 1.30
C MET A 121 1.25 -8.37 0.60
N LYS A 122 2.35 -7.62 0.72
CA LYS A 122 2.46 -6.23 0.23
C LYS A 122 2.29 -6.10 -1.29
N ASP A 123 2.59 -7.16 -2.03
CA ASP A 123 2.51 -7.20 -3.49
C ASP A 123 1.09 -7.52 -3.98
N GLU A 124 0.30 -8.26 -3.17
CA GLU A 124 -1.09 -8.62 -3.46
C GLU A 124 -2.08 -7.51 -3.06
N HIS A 125 -1.80 -6.80 -1.96
CA HIS A 125 -2.69 -5.80 -1.38
C HIS A 125 -1.96 -4.51 -1.01
N LYS A 126 -2.68 -3.39 -1.04
CA LYS A 126 -2.14 -2.10 -0.57
C LYS A 126 -1.78 -2.19 0.91
N VAL A 127 -0.53 -1.82 1.26
CA VAL A 127 -0.01 -1.78 2.65
C VAL A 127 -0.97 -1.11 3.63
N ARG A 128 -1.55 0.02 3.25
CA ARG A 128 -2.56 0.73 4.07
C ARG A 128 -3.73 -0.16 4.47
N ARG A 129 -4.22 -0.99 3.54
CA ARG A 129 -5.34 -1.90 3.80
C ARG A 129 -4.93 -3.01 4.75
N LEU A 130 -3.78 -3.64 4.50
CA LEU A 130 -3.24 -4.67 5.39
C LEU A 130 -3.06 -4.14 6.82
N CYS A 131 -2.50 -2.93 6.96
CA CYS A 131 -2.33 -2.26 8.25
C CYS A 131 -3.67 -2.01 8.96
N MET A 132 -4.70 -1.55 8.23
CA MET A 132 -6.05 -1.36 8.78
C MET A 132 -6.70 -2.67 9.22
N THR A 133 -6.54 -3.74 8.44
CA THR A 133 -7.15 -5.04 8.74
C THR A 133 -6.49 -5.72 9.95
N LEU A 134 -5.17 -5.54 10.13
CA LEU A 134 -4.40 -6.13 11.24
C LEU A 134 -4.25 -5.23 12.46
N ASP A 135 -4.93 -4.08 12.46
CA ASP A 135 -4.91 -3.09 13.54
C ASP A 135 -3.47 -2.65 13.91
N VAL A 136 -2.70 -2.23 12.90
CA VAL A 136 -1.36 -1.67 13.08
C VAL A 136 -1.18 -0.37 12.29
N SER A 137 -0.25 0.47 12.74
CA SER A 137 0.06 1.73 12.06
C SER A 137 0.93 1.49 10.81
N GLU A 138 0.63 2.19 9.71
CA GLU A 138 1.47 2.22 8.49
C GLU A 138 2.90 2.65 8.79
N SER A 139 3.07 3.69 9.63
CA SER A 139 4.39 4.17 10.05
C SER A 139 5.18 3.10 10.82
N GLY A 140 4.51 2.30 11.64
CA GLY A 140 5.11 1.17 12.34
C GLY A 140 5.62 0.09 11.39
N TYR A 141 4.86 -0.22 10.34
CA TYR A 141 5.29 -1.15 9.29
C TYR A 141 6.53 -0.64 8.55
N TYR A 142 6.52 0.62 8.10
CA TYR A 142 7.71 1.16 7.43
C TYR A 142 8.91 1.28 8.37
N ASN A 143 8.72 1.53 9.66
CA ASN A 143 9.82 1.46 10.64
C ASN A 143 10.34 0.03 10.84
N TYR A 144 9.47 -0.97 10.74
CA TYR A 144 9.83 -2.38 10.79
C TYR A 144 10.68 -2.80 9.58
N VAL A 145 10.21 -2.46 8.36
CA VAL A 145 10.92 -2.80 7.11
C VAL A 145 12.23 -2.01 6.97
N ASN A 146 12.23 -0.75 7.37
CA ASN A 146 13.45 0.08 7.35
C ASN A 146 14.27 -0.06 8.63
N ARG A 147 13.97 -1.05 9.47
CA ARG A 147 14.78 -1.32 10.65
C ARG A 147 16.18 -1.66 10.12
N PRO A 148 17.23 -0.91 10.52
CA PRO A 148 18.57 -1.29 10.13
C PRO A 148 18.77 -2.72 10.62
N GLU A 149 19.17 -3.62 9.72
CA GLU A 149 19.71 -4.91 10.12
C GLU A 149 20.66 -4.66 11.28
N ASN A 150 20.58 -5.50 12.31
CA ASN A 150 21.35 -5.38 13.53
C ASN A 150 22.82 -5.74 13.24
N LYS A 151 23.44 -5.02 12.29
CA LYS A 151 24.79 -5.21 11.81
C LYS A 151 25.70 -5.03 13.01
N LEU A 152 26.32 -6.13 13.42
CA LEU A 152 27.24 -6.15 14.53
C LEU A 152 28.34 -5.12 14.28
N SER A 153 28.33 -4.04 15.06
CA SER A 153 29.45 -3.11 15.13
C SER A 153 30.73 -3.90 15.47
N GLU A 154 31.91 -3.39 15.11
CA GLU A 154 33.17 -3.99 15.55
C GLU A 154 33.20 -4.17 17.07
N ARG A 155 32.67 -3.18 17.81
CA ARG A 155 32.52 -3.28 19.26
C ARG A 155 31.57 -4.38 19.71
N ASP A 156 30.46 -4.58 19.00
CA ASP A 156 29.52 -5.66 19.33
C ASP A 156 30.15 -7.04 19.08
N ARG A 157 30.99 -7.18 18.04
CA ARG A 157 31.77 -8.40 17.77
C ARG A 157 32.78 -8.68 18.88
N GLU A 158 33.53 -7.67 19.31
CA GLU A 158 34.46 -7.80 20.44
C GLU A 158 33.72 -8.17 21.73
N ASP A 159 32.64 -7.45 22.05
CA ASP A 159 31.84 -7.69 23.25
C ASP A 159 31.26 -9.13 23.24
N ILE A 160 30.77 -9.62 22.09
CA ILE A 160 30.30 -11.01 21.91
C ILE A 160 31.43 -12.02 22.13
N SER A 161 32.60 -11.80 21.55
CA SER A 161 33.73 -12.73 21.70
C SER A 161 34.15 -12.90 23.16
N LEU A 162 34.11 -11.81 23.93
CA LEU A 162 34.42 -11.84 25.36
C LEU A 162 33.33 -12.55 26.15
N ILE A 163 32.05 -12.30 25.83
CA ILE A 163 30.92 -12.96 26.47
C ILE A 163 30.98 -14.48 26.26
N ARG A 164 31.25 -14.94 25.03
CA ARG A 164 31.43 -16.36 24.71
C ARG A 164 32.53 -17.00 25.55
N HIS A 165 33.70 -16.35 25.62
CA HIS A 165 34.80 -16.86 26.44
C HIS A 165 34.45 -16.94 27.92
N LEU A 166 33.69 -15.97 28.46
CA LEU A 166 33.23 -16.01 29.86
C LEU A 166 32.22 -17.15 30.10
N MET A 167 31.32 -17.40 29.17
CA MET A 167 30.34 -18.50 29.23
C MET A 167 31.02 -19.88 29.17
N GLU A 168 32.13 -20.02 28.44
CA GLU A 168 32.90 -21.29 28.42
C GLU A 168 33.62 -21.59 29.75
N GLN A 169 33.94 -20.56 30.54
CA GLN A 169 34.67 -20.73 31.80
C GLN A 169 33.76 -21.12 32.97
N GLU A 170 32.51 -20.67 32.96
CA GLU A 170 31.53 -20.95 34.00
C GLU A 170 30.22 -21.38 33.34
N ASP A 171 29.72 -22.58 33.68
CA ASP A 171 28.46 -23.15 33.16
C ASP A 171 27.21 -22.45 33.75
N VAL A 172 27.30 -21.13 33.96
CA VAL A 172 26.28 -20.31 34.62
C VAL A 172 25.98 -19.11 33.74
N LEU A 173 24.82 -19.14 33.09
CA LEU A 173 24.29 -18.03 32.30
C LEU A 173 23.63 -16.97 33.20
N ASP A 174 24.37 -16.39 34.15
CA ASP A 174 23.88 -15.28 34.99
C ASP A 174 24.26 -13.91 34.36
N PRO A 175 23.28 -13.12 33.87
CA PRO A 175 23.54 -11.81 33.29
C PRO A 175 24.28 -10.85 34.23
N ASP A 176 24.07 -10.94 35.55
CA ASP A 176 24.68 -10.02 36.50
C ASP A 176 26.15 -10.39 36.77
N TRP A 177 26.50 -11.67 36.72
CA TRP A 177 27.90 -12.14 36.75
C TRP A 177 28.65 -11.72 35.48
N ILE A 178 28.07 -11.93 34.29
CA ILE A 178 28.68 -11.53 33.02
C ILE A 178 28.95 -10.01 33.00
N LEU A 179 28.02 -9.19 33.49
CA LEU A 179 28.23 -7.74 33.62
C LEU A 179 29.38 -7.38 34.56
N LEU A 180 29.58 -8.14 35.64
CA LEU A 180 30.67 -7.93 36.59
C LEU A 180 32.02 -8.25 35.95
N GLU A 181 32.13 -9.37 35.23
CA GLU A 181 33.37 -9.76 34.55
C GLU A 181 33.71 -8.89 33.36
N LEU A 182 32.72 -8.51 32.55
CA LEU A 182 32.91 -7.51 31.50
C LEU A 182 33.46 -6.19 32.07
N ARG A 183 32.95 -5.76 33.23
CA ARG A 183 33.45 -4.55 33.91
C ARG A 183 34.90 -4.71 34.36
N LYS A 184 35.29 -5.87 34.89
CA LYS A 184 36.68 -6.16 35.27
C LYS A 184 37.61 -6.16 34.05
N ALA A 185 37.14 -6.64 32.90
CA ALA A 185 37.83 -6.56 31.62
C ALA A 185 37.81 -5.16 30.97
N GLY A 186 37.30 -4.13 31.66
CA GLY A 186 37.26 -2.74 31.18
C GLY A 186 36.15 -2.45 30.16
N ARG A 187 35.17 -3.34 29.99
CA ARG A 187 34.00 -3.16 29.11
C ARG A 187 32.77 -2.79 29.94
N THR A 188 32.28 -1.56 29.77
CA THR A 188 31.03 -1.13 30.41
C THR A 188 29.85 -1.30 29.44
N ILE A 189 29.00 -2.28 29.73
CA ILE A 189 27.77 -2.60 28.97
C ILE A 189 26.57 -2.51 29.93
N ASN A 190 25.39 -2.13 29.43
CA ASN A 190 24.16 -2.16 30.23
C ASN A 190 23.43 -3.49 30.06
N ARG A 191 22.61 -3.87 31.05
CA ARG A 191 21.88 -5.16 31.03
C ARG A 191 21.05 -5.36 29.76
N ARG A 192 20.39 -4.31 29.26
CA ARG A 192 19.59 -4.38 28.03
C ARG A 192 20.43 -4.71 26.80
N ARG A 193 21.64 -4.15 26.69
CA ARG A 193 22.57 -4.42 25.60
C ARG A 193 23.17 -5.82 25.74
N LEU A 194 23.53 -6.24 26.95
CA LEU A 194 24.00 -7.60 27.20
C LEU A 194 22.95 -8.64 26.76
N LEU A 195 21.70 -8.50 27.20
CA LEU A 195 20.62 -9.41 26.80
C LEU A 195 20.41 -9.45 25.29
N ARG A 196 20.53 -8.31 24.59
CA ARG A 196 20.50 -8.28 23.12
C ARG A 196 21.68 -9.04 22.50
N LEU A 197 22.88 -8.94 23.07
CA LEU A 197 24.05 -9.65 22.54
C LEU A 197 23.97 -11.16 22.82
N LEU A 198 23.41 -11.56 23.96
CA LEU A 198 23.15 -12.97 24.29
C LEU A 198 22.11 -13.60 23.36
N ASP A 199 20.99 -12.91 23.10
CA ASP A 199 19.97 -13.33 22.13
C ASP A 199 20.56 -13.57 20.73
N GLN A 200 21.55 -12.76 20.34
CA GLN A 200 22.29 -12.92 19.08
C GLN A 200 23.33 -14.05 19.10
N ILE A 201 23.78 -14.49 20.28
CA ILE A 201 24.68 -15.65 20.42
C ILE A 201 23.85 -16.93 20.34
N ASP A 202 22.74 -17.00 21.07
CA ASP A 202 21.83 -18.15 21.10
C ASP A 202 21.23 -18.44 19.70
N GLU A 203 20.85 -17.41 18.93
CA GLU A 203 20.39 -17.59 17.53
C GLU A 203 21.43 -18.27 16.63
N VAL A 204 22.74 -18.08 16.91
CA VAL A 204 23.82 -18.68 16.13
C VAL A 204 24.12 -20.10 16.61
N GLU A 205 24.07 -20.35 17.92
CA GLU A 205 24.33 -21.67 18.51
C GLU A 205 23.22 -22.67 18.18
N VAL A 206 21.94 -22.23 18.13
CA VAL A 206 20.81 -23.06 17.67
C VAL A 206 20.95 -23.45 16.19
N LEU A 207 21.46 -22.55 15.35
CA LEU A 207 21.69 -22.85 13.93
C LEU A 207 22.87 -23.82 13.71
N GLU A 208 23.93 -23.73 14.52
CA GLU A 208 25.07 -24.66 14.47
C GLU A 208 24.65 -26.07 14.92
N ILE A 209 23.81 -26.19 15.96
CA ILE A 209 23.26 -27.49 16.40
C ILE A 209 22.38 -28.13 15.32
N GLU A 210 21.53 -27.35 14.64
CA GLU A 210 20.70 -27.88 13.53
C GLU A 210 21.56 -28.31 12.33
N GLU A 211 22.64 -27.61 11.98
CA GLU A 211 23.53 -28.02 10.88
C GLU A 211 24.30 -29.32 11.18
N ASP A 212 24.75 -29.49 12.42
CA ASP A 212 25.46 -30.69 12.86
C ASP A 212 24.52 -31.92 12.89
N GLU A 213 23.28 -31.79 13.38
CA GLU A 213 22.29 -32.88 13.42
C GLU A 213 21.92 -33.35 12.00
N TYR A 214 21.78 -32.43 11.04
CA TYR A 214 21.55 -32.76 9.62
C TYR A 214 22.76 -33.41 8.94
N SER A 215 23.98 -33.14 9.43
CA SER A 215 25.20 -33.75 8.89
C SER A 215 25.37 -35.19 9.37
N GLU A 216 25.07 -35.48 10.64
CA GLU A 216 25.10 -36.82 11.23
C GLU A 216 24.05 -37.75 10.58
N GLU A 217 22.86 -37.23 10.28
CA GLU A 217 21.82 -37.99 9.57
C GLU A 217 22.25 -38.38 8.14
N LYS A 218 23.00 -37.53 7.43
CA LYS A 218 23.53 -37.86 6.09
C LYS A 218 24.65 -38.89 6.12
N GLU A 219 25.53 -38.85 7.12
CA GLU A 219 26.57 -39.86 7.29
C GLU A 219 25.95 -41.22 7.66
N ALA A 220 24.90 -41.24 8.49
CA ALA A 220 24.17 -42.46 8.84
C ALA A 220 23.41 -43.09 7.66
N VAL A 221 22.94 -42.29 6.69
CA VAL A 221 22.25 -42.75 5.49
C VAL A 221 23.22 -43.19 4.38
N GLY A 222 24.43 -42.64 4.33
CA GLY A 222 25.48 -42.99 3.35
C GLY A 222 26.28 -44.26 3.66
N ALA A 223 26.16 -44.81 4.86
CA ALA A 223 26.93 -45.98 5.33
C ALA A 223 26.21 -47.35 5.19
N LYS A 224 25.13 -47.43 4.38
CA LYS A 224 24.38 -48.67 4.10
C LYS A 224 24.55 -49.18 2.67
#